data_AF-A0A7N2KSA7-F1
#
_entry.id   AF-A0A7N2KSA7-F1
#
_cell.length_a   1.000
_cell.length_b   1.000
_cell.length_c   1.000
_cell.angle_alpha   90.00
_cell.angle_beta   90.00
_cell.angle_gamma   90.00
#
_symmetry.space_group_name_H-M   'P 1'
#
loop_
_entity.id
_entity.type
_entity.pdbx_description
1 polymer ?
#
loop_
_entity_poly.entity_id
_entity_poly.type
_entity_poly.pdbx_seq_one_letter_code
_entity_poly.pdbx_strand_id
1 'polypeptide(L)'
;MEENLKVGPWGGEGGKNSWSFKANKGGISEIVIMHGWAIDAISFKSDDRSGTFQYSDKFGGNGGRTEKIMLDWPREYLTSISGTYESAWPFGPVVIKSLHIITNVTKYGPYGYENGTPFSFPAEGGEIVGFHGRSEDLVHSIGVYVKSQIPFCASNPDYTMQQEIKLDASTEFLVGIMGFYGPVKGNDDYEALRSITLYTKNGRYGPFGEEIGTSFTSSASRGKVVGSHGRKWYLFRCNWRSYGILLNL
;
A
#
# COMPACT_ATOMS: atom_id res chain seq x y z
N MET A 1 -9.51 6.19 -14.93
CA MET A 1 -9.42 6.87 -13.62
C MET A 1 -8.35 6.15 -12.81
N GLU A 2 -7.36 6.87 -12.27
CA GLU A 2 -6.33 6.25 -11.40
C GLU A 2 -6.99 5.80 -10.08
N GLU A 3 -7.10 4.49 -9.89
CA GLU A 3 -7.48 3.89 -8.61
C GLU A 3 -6.30 4.00 -7.64
N ASN A 4 -6.49 4.73 -6.54
CA ASN A 4 -5.50 4.76 -5.46
C ASN A 4 -5.87 3.70 -4.44
N LEU A 5 -4.86 3.03 -3.89
CA LEU A 5 -5.05 2.10 -2.79
C LEU A 5 -5.47 2.88 -1.53
N LYS A 6 -6.58 2.48 -0.91
CA LYS A 6 -7.05 3.03 0.37
C LYS A 6 -6.62 2.08 1.49
N VAL A 7 -5.84 2.57 2.44
CA VAL A 7 -5.31 1.78 3.58
C VAL A 7 -5.75 2.39 4.92
N GLY A 8 -5.95 1.55 5.92
CA GLY A 8 -6.48 1.91 7.23
C GLY A 8 -8.01 2.04 7.21
N PRO A 9 -8.61 2.87 8.09
CA PRO A 9 -7.93 3.79 9.01
C PRO A 9 -7.46 3.10 10.30
N TRP A 10 -6.44 3.66 10.94
CA TRP A 10 -6.03 3.32 12.30
C TRP A 10 -6.67 4.30 13.28
N GLY A 11 -6.95 3.88 14.51
CA GLY A 11 -7.61 4.69 15.54
C GLY A 11 -9.00 4.19 15.91
N GLY A 12 -9.85 5.10 16.37
CA GLY A 12 -11.18 4.80 16.89
C GLY A 12 -12.30 4.89 15.86
N GLU A 13 -13.43 4.22 16.17
CA GLU A 13 -14.68 4.29 15.40
C GLU A 13 -15.51 5.56 15.70
N GLY A 14 -15.09 6.35 16.69
CA GLY A 14 -15.72 7.62 17.07
C GLY A 14 -15.56 8.74 16.03
N GLY A 15 -15.95 9.95 16.42
CA GLY A 15 -15.98 11.12 15.56
C GLY A 15 -17.24 11.15 14.70
N LYS A 16 -17.97 12.27 14.73
CA LYS A 16 -19.26 12.40 14.02
C LYS A 16 -19.10 12.38 12.50
N ASN A 17 -18.02 12.97 11.99
CA ASN A 17 -17.84 13.19 10.56
C ASN A 17 -16.68 12.35 10.01
N SER A 18 -16.97 11.54 8.99
CA SER A 18 -15.93 10.96 8.14
C SER A 18 -15.43 12.00 7.15
N TRP A 19 -14.15 11.99 6.84
CA TRP A 19 -13.52 12.92 5.91
C TRP A 19 -12.55 12.21 4.97
N SER A 20 -12.27 12.83 3.84
CA SER A 20 -11.37 12.30 2.82
C SER A 20 -10.82 13.45 1.98
N PHE A 21 -9.51 13.49 1.82
CA PHE A 21 -8.81 14.37 0.92
C PHE A 21 -7.82 13.57 0.07
N LYS A 22 -7.84 13.79 -1.24
CA LYS A 22 -6.93 13.14 -2.19
C LYS A 22 -6.52 14.19 -3.23
N ALA A 23 -5.22 14.32 -3.47
CA ALA A 23 -4.72 15.11 -4.59
C ALA A 23 -5.22 14.48 -5.89
N ASN A 24 -6.10 15.18 -6.60
CA ASN A 24 -6.68 14.69 -7.86
C ASN A 24 -5.65 14.64 -8.99
N LYS A 25 -4.71 15.59 -8.97
CA LYS A 25 -3.53 15.71 -9.82
C LYS A 25 -2.39 16.20 -8.93
N GLY A 26 -1.16 15.82 -9.27
CA GLY A 26 0.02 16.15 -8.47
C GLY A 26 0.10 15.39 -7.15
N GLY A 27 0.58 16.06 -6.11
CA GLY A 27 0.75 15.47 -4.79
C GLY A 27 0.63 16.48 -3.66
N ILE A 28 0.73 15.98 -2.42
CA ILE A 28 0.60 16.80 -1.22
C ILE A 28 1.84 17.69 -1.08
N SER A 29 1.62 18.99 -0.92
CA SER A 29 2.68 20.00 -0.81
C SER A 29 2.72 20.69 0.55
N GLU A 30 1.63 20.62 1.34
CA GLU A 30 1.62 21.10 2.71
C GLU A 30 0.67 20.26 3.57
N ILE A 31 1.11 19.98 4.81
CA ILE A 31 0.31 19.35 5.85
C ILE A 31 0.35 20.27 7.08
N VAL A 32 -0.82 20.62 7.60
CA VAL A 32 -0.95 21.38 8.84
C VAL A 32 -1.50 20.44 9.91
N ILE A 33 -0.77 20.29 11.01
CA ILE A 33 -1.15 19.44 12.14
C ILE A 33 -1.35 20.33 13.36
N MET A 34 -2.53 20.30 13.95
CA MET A 34 -2.82 20.90 15.25
C MET A 34 -2.76 19.80 16.29
N HIS A 35 -1.91 19.97 17.31
CA HIS A 35 -1.69 18.92 18.29
C HIS A 35 -1.35 19.46 19.70
N GLY A 36 -1.65 18.65 20.70
CA GLY A 36 -1.23 18.84 22.08
C GLY A 36 -0.87 17.48 22.69
N TRP A 37 -1.71 17.01 23.62
CA TRP A 37 -1.64 15.66 24.18
C TRP A 37 -2.24 14.59 23.24
N ALA A 38 -2.91 15.01 22.17
CA ALA A 38 -3.42 14.19 21.07
C ALA A 38 -3.36 15.02 19.77
N ILE A 39 -3.83 14.46 18.65
CA ILE A 39 -4.02 15.22 17.41
C ILE A 39 -5.39 15.89 17.43
N ASP A 40 -5.39 17.22 17.56
CA ASP A 40 -6.60 18.04 17.58
C ASP A 40 -7.21 18.17 16.20
N ALA A 41 -6.38 18.49 15.18
CA ALA A 41 -6.85 18.62 13.81
C ALA A 41 -5.76 18.41 12.77
N ILE A 42 -6.17 18.13 11.53
CA ILE A 42 -5.28 18.04 10.37
C ILE A 42 -5.92 18.69 9.14
N SER A 43 -5.10 19.32 8.30
CA SER A 43 -5.51 19.79 6.97
C SER A 43 -4.37 19.69 5.97
N PHE A 44 -4.72 19.76 4.69
CA PHE A 44 -3.82 19.46 3.59
C PHE A 44 -3.96 20.47 2.47
N LYS A 45 -2.86 20.64 1.74
CA LYS A 45 -2.82 21.32 0.46
C LYS A 45 -2.07 20.44 -0.54
N SER A 46 -2.57 20.40 -1.78
CA SER A 46 -1.89 19.75 -2.89
C SER A 46 -1.55 20.74 -4.00
N ASP A 47 -0.49 20.44 -4.73
CA ASP A 47 0.00 21.17 -5.89
C ASP A 47 0.20 20.21 -7.06
N ASP A 48 -0.21 20.63 -8.26
CA ASP A 48 -0.01 19.89 -9.52
C ASP A 48 1.00 20.58 -10.47
N ARG A 49 1.67 21.64 -9.99
CA ARG A 49 2.64 22.48 -10.71
C ARG A 49 2.05 23.25 -11.89
N SER A 50 0.72 23.28 -12.05
CA SER A 50 0.03 24.13 -13.01
C SER A 50 -0.21 25.56 -12.49
N GLY A 51 0.11 25.82 -11.21
CA GLY A 51 -0.27 27.05 -10.51
C GLY A 51 -1.64 26.97 -9.82
N THR A 52 -2.31 25.81 -9.88
CA THR A 52 -3.58 25.55 -9.19
C THR A 52 -3.35 24.76 -7.91
N PHE A 53 -3.88 25.24 -6.79
CA PHE A 53 -3.80 24.55 -5.50
C PHE A 53 -5.16 24.01 -5.08
N GLN A 54 -5.17 22.83 -4.46
CA GLN A 54 -6.37 22.29 -3.79
C GLN A 54 -6.12 22.31 -2.29
N TYR A 55 -7.13 22.74 -1.55
CA TYR A 55 -7.11 22.80 -0.10
C TYR A 55 -8.17 21.85 0.43
N SER A 56 -7.84 21.12 1.50
CA SER A 56 -8.85 20.40 2.26
C SER A 56 -9.54 21.35 3.24
N ASP A 57 -10.69 20.93 3.75
CA ASP A 57 -11.20 21.46 5.01
C ASP A 57 -10.25 21.11 6.16
N LYS A 58 -10.48 21.73 7.32
CA LYS A 58 -9.84 21.31 8.56
C LYS A 58 -10.63 20.16 9.18
N PHE A 59 -9.95 19.06 9.48
CA PHE A 59 -10.55 17.87 10.07
C PHE A 59 -10.14 17.75 11.54
N GLY A 60 -11.03 18.13 12.45
CA GLY A 60 -10.77 18.18 13.89
C GLY A 60 -11.19 19.49 14.52
N GLY A 61 -10.75 19.72 15.76
CA GLY A 61 -11.12 20.87 16.58
C GLY A 61 -10.28 22.13 16.36
N ASN A 62 -10.31 23.01 17.36
CA ASN A 62 -9.55 24.27 17.40
C ASN A 62 -8.44 24.27 18.48
N GLY A 63 -8.19 23.12 19.11
CA GLY A 63 -7.20 22.98 20.17
C GLY A 63 -5.77 22.75 19.67
N GLY A 64 -4.84 22.63 20.61
CA GLY A 64 -3.43 22.33 20.31
C GLY A 64 -2.64 23.50 19.72
N ARG A 65 -1.35 23.27 19.53
CA ARG A 65 -0.45 24.16 18.77
C ARG A 65 -0.40 23.73 17.31
N THR A 66 -0.12 24.66 16.42
CA THR A 66 -0.11 24.42 14.97
C THR A 66 1.32 24.21 14.47
N GLU A 67 1.54 23.10 13.79
CA GLU A 67 2.77 22.78 13.07
C GLU A 67 2.49 22.69 11.57
N LYS A 68 3.39 23.24 10.76
CA LYS A 68 3.27 23.23 9.29
C LYS A 68 4.43 22.48 8.67
N ILE A 69 4.10 21.48 7.87
CA ILE A 69 5.06 20.70 7.09
C ILE A 69 4.94 21.15 5.64
N MET A 70 5.99 21.76 5.11
CA MET A 70 6.08 22.17 3.70
C MET A 70 6.90 21.12 2.95
N LEU A 71 6.33 20.53 1.92
CA LEU A 71 6.98 19.51 1.09
C LEU A 71 7.37 20.14 -0.25
N ASP A 72 8.63 19.98 -0.68
CA ASP A 72 9.10 20.37 -2.01
C ASP A 72 8.62 19.37 -3.08
N TRP A 73 7.31 19.20 -3.24
CA TRP A 73 6.74 18.28 -4.22
C TRP A 73 7.09 18.75 -5.66
N PRO A 74 7.59 17.87 -6.56
CA PRO A 74 7.66 16.40 -6.46
C PRO A 74 8.98 15.81 -5.97
N ARG A 75 9.94 16.63 -5.49
CA ARG A 75 11.25 16.16 -5.02
C ARG A 75 11.16 15.54 -3.63
N GLU A 76 10.31 16.11 -2.78
CA GLU A 76 9.94 15.55 -1.49
C GLU A 76 8.47 15.15 -1.50
N TYR A 77 8.21 13.88 -1.18
CA TYR A 77 6.88 13.28 -1.17
C TYR A 77 6.75 12.24 -0.07
N LEU A 78 5.50 11.95 0.30
CA LEU A 78 5.17 11.08 1.42
C LEU A 78 5.37 9.61 1.06
N THR A 79 6.18 8.91 1.87
CA THR A 79 6.49 7.48 1.69
C THR A 79 5.96 6.63 2.83
N SER A 80 5.66 7.21 3.98
CA SER A 80 5.10 6.47 5.11
C SER A 80 4.36 7.40 6.08
N ILE A 81 3.44 6.80 6.83
CA ILE A 81 2.87 7.40 8.04
C ILE A 81 3.06 6.43 9.20
N SER A 82 3.28 6.96 10.39
CA SER A 82 3.22 6.17 11.63
C SER A 82 2.73 7.01 12.79
N GLY A 83 2.44 6.40 13.91
CA GLY A 83 1.92 7.10 15.08
C GLY A 83 1.37 6.14 16.11
N THR A 84 0.59 6.68 17.04
CA THR A 84 -0.09 5.91 18.06
C THR A 84 -1.54 6.37 18.23
N TYR A 85 -2.41 5.49 18.72
CA TYR A 85 -3.77 5.82 19.11
C TYR A 85 -4.14 5.16 20.45
N GLU A 86 -5.00 5.82 21.21
CA GLU A 86 -5.43 5.42 22.55
C GLU A 86 -6.77 6.08 22.87
N SER A 87 -7.46 5.59 23.89
CA SER A 87 -8.55 6.33 24.53
C SER A 87 -8.09 7.72 25.02
N ALA A 88 -8.92 8.73 24.75
CA ALA A 88 -8.66 10.13 25.07
C ALA A 88 -8.56 10.40 26.59
N TRP A 89 -9.37 9.68 27.37
CA TRP A 89 -9.42 9.67 28.84
C TRP A 89 -10.01 8.33 29.28
N PRO A 90 -9.96 7.92 30.56
CA PRO A 90 -10.54 6.64 30.98
C PRO A 90 -12.00 6.47 30.53
N PHE A 91 -12.27 5.38 29.79
CA PHE A 91 -13.57 5.08 29.15
C PHE A 91 -14.03 6.09 28.06
N GLY A 92 -13.12 6.95 27.59
CA GLY A 92 -13.36 7.91 26.51
C GLY A 92 -13.19 7.29 25.11
N PRO A 93 -13.47 8.08 24.06
CA PRO A 93 -13.30 7.61 22.69
C PRO A 93 -11.83 7.41 22.34
N VAL A 94 -11.54 6.46 21.46
CA VAL A 94 -10.20 6.27 20.90
C VAL A 94 -9.91 7.37 19.87
N VAL A 95 -8.72 7.98 19.99
CA VAL A 95 -8.24 9.08 19.16
C VAL A 95 -6.78 8.86 18.75
N ILE A 96 -6.35 9.52 17.68
CA ILE A 96 -4.94 9.57 17.29
C ILE A 96 -4.18 10.41 18.31
N LYS A 97 -3.18 9.79 18.91
CA LYS A 97 -2.37 10.35 19.98
C LYS A 97 -1.11 11.00 19.46
N SER A 98 -0.48 10.35 18.49
CA SER A 98 0.72 10.87 17.84
C SER A 98 0.76 10.58 16.36
N LEU A 99 1.48 11.40 15.62
CA LEU A 99 1.75 11.24 14.20
C LEU A 99 3.21 11.54 13.85
N HIS A 100 3.74 10.69 12.99
CA HIS A 100 4.96 10.86 12.25
C HIS A 100 4.64 10.86 10.75
N ILE A 101 5.10 11.90 10.08
CA ILE A 101 4.99 12.07 8.64
C ILE A 101 6.36 11.76 8.05
N ILE A 102 6.47 10.74 7.21
CA ILE A 102 7.75 10.26 6.69
C ILE A 102 7.76 10.45 5.18
N THR A 103 8.82 11.07 4.69
CA THR A 103 9.05 11.37 3.27
C THR A 103 10.22 10.54 2.72
N ASN A 104 10.47 10.64 1.42
CA ASN A 104 11.69 10.11 0.81
C ASN A 104 12.97 10.85 1.24
N VAL A 105 12.84 12.00 1.93
CA VAL A 105 13.97 12.85 2.34
C VAL A 105 14.19 12.80 3.84
N THR A 106 13.12 12.88 4.64
CA THR A 106 13.23 13.04 6.09
C THR A 106 12.01 12.49 6.83
N LYS A 107 12.03 12.60 8.15
CA LYS A 107 10.94 12.24 9.06
C LYS A 107 10.56 13.47 9.89
N TYR A 108 9.27 13.79 9.89
CA TYR A 108 8.67 14.86 10.68
C TYR A 108 7.87 14.29 11.86
N GLY A 109 7.90 15.00 13.00
CA GLY A 109 7.25 14.60 14.25
C GLY A 109 8.22 14.01 15.29
N PRO A 110 7.70 13.40 16.38
CA PRO A 110 6.29 13.14 16.60
C PRO A 110 5.51 14.43 16.86
N TYR A 111 4.33 14.52 16.28
CA TYR A 111 3.30 15.48 16.66
C TYR A 111 2.32 14.78 17.59
N GLY A 112 1.97 15.41 18.70
CA GLY A 112 1.13 14.82 19.75
C GLY A 112 1.96 14.19 20.88
N TYR A 113 1.40 13.19 21.55
CA TYR A 113 2.05 12.46 22.64
C TYR A 113 2.08 10.97 22.32
N GLU A 114 3.27 10.38 22.25
CA GLU A 114 3.46 8.97 21.86
C GLU A 114 3.09 8.01 22.99
N ASN A 115 1.81 7.63 23.04
CA ASN A 115 1.32 6.57 23.92
C ASN A 115 0.19 5.77 23.26
N GLY A 116 -0.07 4.58 23.81
CA GLY A 116 -1.09 3.65 23.33
C GLY A 116 -0.59 2.70 22.25
N THR A 117 -1.50 2.31 21.37
CA THR A 117 -1.25 1.30 20.35
C THR A 117 -0.54 1.93 19.15
N PRO A 118 0.65 1.46 18.76
CA PRO A 118 1.37 1.99 17.61
C PRO A 118 0.76 1.50 16.30
N PHE A 119 0.89 2.32 15.26
CA PHE A 119 0.64 1.94 13.88
C PHE A 119 1.72 2.51 12.97
N SER A 120 1.96 1.83 11.85
CA SER A 120 2.85 2.29 10.81
C SER A 120 2.43 1.71 9.47
N PHE A 121 2.59 2.48 8.41
CA PHE A 121 2.35 2.03 7.05
C PHE A 121 3.41 2.57 6.10
N PRO A 122 4.34 1.71 5.62
CA PRO A 122 5.25 2.03 4.54
C PRO A 122 4.54 1.89 3.19
N ALA A 123 4.51 2.96 2.39
CA ALA A 123 4.07 2.91 1.00
C ALA A 123 5.21 2.36 0.12
N GLU A 124 5.49 1.05 0.21
CA GLU A 124 6.56 0.36 -0.53
C GLU A 124 6.50 0.65 -2.04
N GLY A 125 7.39 1.51 -2.54
CA GLY A 125 7.39 1.93 -3.95
C GLY A 125 6.14 2.72 -4.37
N GLY A 126 5.50 3.42 -3.42
CA GLY A 126 4.33 4.25 -3.63
C GLY A 126 4.48 5.63 -3.00
N GLU A 127 3.61 6.54 -3.42
CA GLU A 127 3.48 7.88 -2.86
C GLU A 127 2.13 7.98 -2.16
N ILE A 128 2.10 8.48 -0.92
CA ILE A 128 0.86 8.84 -0.26
C ILE A 128 0.39 10.18 -0.84
N VAL A 129 -0.75 10.15 -1.52
CA VAL A 129 -1.33 11.31 -2.22
C VAL A 129 -2.63 11.81 -1.59
N GLY A 130 -3.01 11.24 -0.44
CA GLY A 130 -4.23 11.61 0.24
C GLY A 130 -4.37 10.93 1.58
N PHE A 131 -5.34 11.42 2.35
CA PHE A 131 -5.69 10.94 3.67
C PHE A 131 -7.20 10.82 3.80
N HIS A 132 -7.65 9.92 4.64
CA HIS A 132 -9.06 9.79 5.03
C HIS A 132 -9.14 9.45 6.52
N GLY A 133 -10.30 9.64 7.13
CA GLY A 133 -10.42 9.38 8.54
C GLY A 133 -11.76 9.80 9.13
N ARG A 134 -11.77 9.94 10.45
CA ARG A 134 -12.90 10.43 11.22
C ARG A 134 -12.42 11.50 12.21
N SER A 135 -13.22 12.54 12.40
CA SER A 135 -12.90 13.60 13.35
C SER A 135 -14.14 14.25 13.94
N GLU A 136 -13.94 14.85 15.11
CA GLU A 136 -14.85 15.81 15.73
C GLU A 136 -13.99 16.90 16.38
N ASP A 137 -13.92 16.96 17.71
CA ASP A 137 -13.01 17.87 18.44
C ASP A 137 -11.56 17.40 18.37
N LEU A 138 -11.34 16.11 18.12
CA LEU A 138 -10.04 15.46 17.91
C LEU A 138 -10.08 14.60 16.65
N VAL A 139 -8.91 14.21 16.14
CA VAL A 139 -8.79 13.20 15.07
C VAL A 139 -8.98 11.82 15.69
N HIS A 140 -10.06 11.14 15.34
CA HIS A 140 -10.38 9.82 15.88
C HIS A 140 -9.62 8.71 15.17
N SER A 141 -9.55 8.80 13.84
CA SER A 141 -8.86 7.82 13.02
C SER A 141 -8.31 8.45 11.75
N ILE A 142 -7.24 7.84 11.23
CA ILE A 142 -6.53 8.29 10.04
C ILE A 142 -6.12 7.10 9.19
N GLY A 143 -6.25 7.25 7.88
CA GLY A 143 -5.79 6.31 6.87
C GLY A 143 -5.28 7.08 5.67
N VAL A 144 -4.72 6.36 4.70
CA VAL A 144 -4.01 6.95 3.56
C VAL A 144 -4.56 6.48 2.22
N TYR A 145 -4.39 7.32 1.21
CA TYR A 145 -4.51 6.96 -0.19
C TYR A 145 -3.11 6.90 -0.82
N VAL A 146 -2.75 5.76 -1.38
CA VAL A 146 -1.46 5.54 -2.02
C VAL A 146 -1.64 5.53 -3.53
N LYS A 147 -0.91 6.39 -4.21
CA LYS A 147 -0.63 6.26 -5.63
C LYS A 147 0.59 5.35 -5.75
N SER A 148 0.42 4.22 -6.42
CA SER A 148 1.57 3.36 -6.69
C SER A 148 2.54 4.09 -7.61
N GLN A 149 3.79 4.22 -7.18
CA GLN A 149 4.92 4.69 -7.98
C GLN A 149 5.56 3.51 -8.71
N ILE A 150 4.92 2.32 -8.73
CA ILE A 150 5.12 1.37 -9.82
C ILE A 150 4.80 2.17 -11.08
N PRO A 151 5.81 2.57 -11.87
CA PRO A 151 5.57 3.40 -13.02
C PRO A 151 4.83 2.48 -13.96
N PHE A 152 3.52 2.62 -14.08
CA PHE A 152 2.87 2.23 -15.32
C PHE A 152 3.22 0.77 -15.73
N CYS A 153 3.44 -0.19 -14.82
CA CYS A 153 3.70 -1.59 -15.22
C CYS A 153 2.42 -2.28 -15.71
N ALA A 154 1.34 -1.51 -15.87
CA ALA A 154 0.17 -1.87 -16.62
C ALA A 154 0.19 -1.33 -18.07
N SER A 155 1.24 -0.60 -18.47
CA SER A 155 1.25 0.08 -19.76
C SER A 155 2.63 0.46 -20.32
N ASN A 156 3.73 0.14 -19.62
CA ASN A 156 5.05 -0.07 -20.23
C ASN A 156 5.48 -1.53 -19.94
N PRO A 157 5.49 -2.43 -20.93
CA PRO A 157 5.78 -3.85 -20.73
C PRO A 157 7.19 -4.15 -20.22
N ASP A 158 8.12 -3.20 -20.32
CA ASP A 158 9.56 -3.44 -20.10
C ASP A 158 10.03 -3.44 -18.62
N TYR A 159 9.19 -3.01 -17.66
CA TYR A 159 9.54 -3.00 -16.23
C TYR A 159 8.67 -3.91 -15.37
N THR A 160 8.12 -4.95 -15.99
CA THR A 160 7.92 -6.21 -15.30
C THR A 160 9.19 -7.01 -15.53
N MET A 161 9.72 -7.78 -14.56
CA MET A 161 10.39 -9.01 -14.96
C MET A 161 9.30 -9.94 -15.54
N GLN A 162 8.90 -9.64 -16.76
CA GLN A 162 8.04 -10.48 -17.57
C GLN A 162 8.94 -11.59 -18.07
N GLN A 163 9.07 -12.65 -17.28
CA GLN A 163 9.62 -13.87 -17.82
C GLN A 163 8.53 -14.55 -18.65
N GLU A 164 8.60 -14.38 -19.96
CA GLU A 164 7.82 -15.20 -20.87
C GLU A 164 8.51 -16.55 -21.02
N ILE A 165 7.76 -17.63 -20.77
CA ILE A 165 8.20 -18.99 -21.04
C ILE A 165 7.41 -19.48 -22.25
N LYS A 166 8.07 -19.50 -23.41
CA LYS A 166 7.52 -20.08 -24.63
C LYS A 166 7.81 -21.56 -24.64
N LEU A 167 6.77 -22.38 -24.54
CA LEU A 167 6.87 -23.83 -24.68
C LEU A 167 6.38 -24.21 -26.07
N ASP A 168 7.14 -25.05 -26.76
CA ASP A 168 6.66 -25.71 -27.98
C ASP A 168 5.69 -26.82 -27.57
N ALA A 169 4.40 -26.60 -27.79
CA ALA A 169 3.34 -27.51 -27.37
C ALA A 169 3.41 -28.91 -28.01
N SER A 170 4.19 -29.09 -29.08
CA SER A 170 4.40 -30.38 -29.75
C SER A 170 5.49 -31.23 -29.11
N THR A 171 6.48 -30.59 -28.46
CA THR A 171 7.65 -31.28 -27.89
C THR A 171 7.77 -31.12 -26.37
N GLU A 172 7.18 -30.07 -25.81
CA GLU A 172 7.34 -29.65 -24.42
C GLU A 172 6.01 -29.26 -23.79
N PHE A 173 5.77 -29.77 -22.59
CA PHE A 173 4.56 -29.45 -21.82
C PHE A 173 4.86 -29.44 -20.33
N LEU A 174 4.08 -28.64 -19.59
CA LEU A 174 4.16 -28.52 -18.15
C LEU A 174 3.72 -29.83 -17.48
N VAL A 175 4.56 -30.34 -16.58
CA VAL A 175 4.31 -31.59 -15.81
C VAL A 175 4.10 -31.32 -14.33
N GLY A 176 4.55 -30.17 -13.82
CA GLY A 176 4.35 -29.78 -12.44
C GLY A 176 4.95 -28.42 -12.10
N ILE A 177 4.78 -28.03 -10.85
CA ILE A 177 5.30 -26.80 -10.26
C ILE A 177 5.90 -27.07 -8.88
N MET A 178 6.80 -26.20 -8.46
CA MET A 178 7.31 -26.10 -7.10
C MET A 178 7.40 -24.62 -6.74
N GLY A 179 7.41 -24.29 -5.46
CA GLY A 179 7.62 -22.90 -5.06
C GLY A 179 7.69 -22.77 -3.56
N PHE A 180 7.71 -21.52 -3.11
CA PHE A 180 7.70 -21.16 -1.70
C PHE A 180 6.56 -20.18 -1.43
N TYR A 181 5.96 -20.25 -0.26
CA TYR A 181 5.01 -19.26 0.24
C TYR A 181 5.34 -18.91 1.70
N GLY A 182 4.96 -17.73 2.15
CA GLY A 182 5.22 -17.33 3.52
C GLY A 182 4.81 -15.88 3.83
N PRO A 183 5.02 -15.43 5.07
CA PRO A 183 4.54 -14.14 5.57
C PRO A 183 5.11 -12.96 4.81
N VAL A 184 4.27 -11.96 4.52
CA VAL A 184 4.68 -10.70 3.89
C VAL A 184 5.21 -9.77 4.96
N LYS A 185 6.44 -9.26 4.77
CA LYS A 185 7.00 -8.25 5.68
C LYS A 185 6.01 -7.08 5.80
N GLY A 186 5.66 -6.70 7.02
CA GLY A 186 4.68 -5.64 7.29
C GLY A 186 3.22 -6.11 7.29
N ASN A 187 2.96 -7.41 7.13
CA ASN A 187 1.63 -8.00 7.27
C ASN A 187 1.73 -9.49 7.65
N ASP A 188 2.03 -9.75 8.93
CA ASP A 188 2.31 -11.09 9.45
C ASP A 188 1.11 -12.04 9.41
N ASP A 189 -0.11 -11.52 9.24
CA ASP A 189 -1.36 -12.29 9.14
C ASP A 189 -1.60 -12.87 7.74
N TYR A 190 -0.76 -12.55 6.74
CA TYR A 190 -0.97 -12.98 5.36
C TYR A 190 0.26 -13.67 4.78
N GLU A 191 0.04 -14.89 4.32
CA GLU A 191 1.01 -15.62 3.51
C GLU A 191 0.75 -15.37 2.03
N ALA A 192 1.84 -15.19 1.28
CA ALA A 192 1.80 -15.02 -0.17
C ALA A 192 2.83 -15.93 -0.83
N LEU A 193 2.63 -16.20 -2.12
CA LEU A 193 3.64 -16.86 -2.95
C LEU A 193 4.93 -16.04 -2.93
N ARG A 194 6.08 -16.69 -2.80
CA ARG A 194 7.41 -16.08 -2.68
C ARG A 194 8.29 -16.40 -3.87
N SER A 195 8.22 -17.66 -4.30
CA SER A 195 8.81 -18.09 -5.56
C SER A 195 7.99 -19.17 -6.23
N ILE A 196 8.20 -19.32 -7.54
CA ILE A 196 7.65 -20.43 -8.33
C ILE A 196 8.67 -20.94 -9.35
N THR A 197 8.75 -22.26 -9.47
CA THR A 197 9.51 -23.01 -10.46
C THR A 197 8.53 -23.89 -11.23
N LEU A 198 8.62 -23.88 -12.55
CA LEU A 198 7.80 -24.67 -13.45
C LEU A 198 8.64 -25.84 -13.99
N TYR A 199 8.10 -27.06 -13.93
CA TYR A 199 8.72 -28.24 -14.52
C TYR A 199 7.98 -28.64 -15.78
N THR A 200 8.74 -28.89 -16.83
CA THR A 200 8.24 -29.43 -18.10
C THR A 200 8.79 -30.85 -18.31
N LYS A 201 8.28 -31.53 -19.35
CA LYS A 201 8.83 -32.82 -19.78
C LYS A 201 10.34 -32.76 -20.04
N ASN A 202 10.84 -31.63 -20.53
CA ASN A 202 12.21 -31.50 -21.05
C ASN A 202 13.12 -30.61 -20.18
N GLY A 203 12.58 -29.97 -19.13
CA GLY A 203 13.38 -29.03 -18.33
C GLY A 203 12.64 -28.40 -17.15
N ARG A 204 13.26 -27.34 -16.63
CA ARG A 204 12.72 -26.54 -15.52
C ARG A 204 12.94 -25.05 -15.81
N TYR A 205 12.01 -24.22 -15.35
CA TYR A 205 12.02 -22.77 -15.50
C TYR A 205 11.80 -22.10 -14.15
N GLY A 206 12.66 -21.15 -13.79
CA GLY A 206 12.68 -20.51 -12.46
C GLY A 206 13.88 -20.95 -11.61
N PRO A 207 13.90 -20.63 -10.31
CA PRO A 207 12.81 -20.01 -9.56
C PRO A 207 12.59 -18.54 -9.94
N PHE A 208 11.32 -18.13 -10.01
CA PHE A 208 10.92 -16.74 -10.14
C PHE A 208 10.50 -16.23 -8.78
N GLY A 209 11.26 -15.31 -8.20
CA GLY A 209 11.09 -14.80 -6.83
C GLY A 209 12.10 -15.39 -5.84
N GLU A 210 11.88 -15.14 -4.54
CA GLU A 210 12.79 -15.55 -3.47
C GLU A 210 12.30 -16.84 -2.80
N GLU A 211 13.18 -17.83 -2.63
CA GLU A 211 12.85 -19.12 -2.00
C GLU A 211 12.84 -19.02 -0.45
N ILE A 212 11.90 -18.22 0.07
CA ILE A 212 11.77 -17.94 1.51
C ILE A 212 10.41 -18.44 2.01
N GLY A 213 10.39 -19.07 3.19
CA GLY A 213 9.17 -19.58 3.82
C GLY A 213 8.98 -21.08 3.60
N THR A 214 7.72 -21.50 3.51
CA THR A 214 7.30 -22.90 3.36
C THR A 214 7.29 -23.30 1.90
N SER A 215 8.02 -24.37 1.56
CA SER A 215 8.03 -24.92 0.21
C SER A 215 6.76 -25.70 -0.11
N PHE A 216 6.33 -25.67 -1.37
CA PHE A 216 5.28 -26.54 -1.90
C PHE A 216 5.70 -27.15 -3.25
N THR A 217 5.12 -28.30 -3.58
CA THR A 217 5.30 -28.95 -4.89
C THR A 217 3.99 -29.60 -5.32
N SER A 218 3.70 -29.56 -6.63
CA SER A 218 2.58 -30.32 -7.19
C SER A 218 2.97 -31.78 -7.38
N SER A 219 2.03 -32.70 -7.19
CA SER A 219 2.19 -34.10 -7.55
C SER A 219 2.60 -34.23 -9.02
N ALA A 220 3.74 -34.86 -9.32
CA ALA A 220 4.18 -35.09 -10.69
C ALA A 220 3.12 -35.92 -11.43
N SER A 221 2.41 -35.29 -12.37
CA SER A 221 1.42 -36.00 -13.16
C SER A 221 2.11 -36.62 -14.37
N ARG A 222 1.72 -37.85 -14.77
CA ARG A 222 2.12 -38.42 -16.08
C ARG A 222 1.48 -37.70 -17.27
N GLY A 223 0.59 -36.73 -17.00
CA GLY A 223 -0.17 -35.99 -17.99
C GLY A 223 0.34 -34.56 -18.19
N LYS A 224 -0.28 -33.87 -19.13
CA LYS A 224 -0.05 -32.45 -19.40
C LYS A 224 -0.92 -31.61 -18.45
N VAL A 225 -0.33 -30.63 -17.77
CA VAL A 225 -1.10 -29.62 -17.06
C VAL A 225 -1.82 -28.74 -18.09
N VAL A 226 -3.16 -28.72 -18.03
CA VAL A 226 -4.03 -28.00 -18.98
C VAL A 226 -4.64 -26.72 -18.42
N GLY A 227 -4.45 -26.46 -17.13
CA GLY A 227 -4.96 -25.26 -16.48
C GLY A 227 -4.50 -25.14 -15.02
N SER A 228 -4.70 -23.97 -14.45
CA SER A 228 -4.36 -23.63 -13.06
C SER A 228 -5.47 -22.77 -12.44
N HIS A 229 -5.69 -22.88 -11.13
CA HIS A 229 -6.61 -22.02 -10.38
C HIS A 229 -5.93 -21.51 -9.10
N GLY A 230 -6.40 -20.39 -8.56
CA GLY A 230 -5.85 -19.82 -7.32
C GLY A 230 -6.66 -18.63 -6.81
N ARG A 231 -6.40 -18.22 -5.57
CA ARG A 231 -6.93 -16.98 -4.99
C ARG A 231 -5.92 -15.86 -5.19
N LYS A 232 -6.40 -14.67 -5.56
CA LYS A 232 -5.55 -13.50 -5.86
C LYS A 232 -5.88 -12.36 -4.90
N TRP A 233 -4.84 -11.74 -4.35
CA TRP A 233 -4.92 -10.48 -3.62
C TRP A 233 -3.83 -9.51 -4.12
N TYR A 234 -3.98 -8.22 -3.83
CA TYR A 234 -3.38 -7.07 -4.53
C TYR A 234 -1.84 -7.00 -4.64
N LEU A 235 -1.08 -7.90 -4.01
CA LEU A 235 0.39 -7.92 -4.08
C LEU A 235 0.99 -8.63 -5.30
N PHE A 236 0.16 -9.28 -6.13
CA PHE A 236 0.60 -9.83 -7.42
C PHE A 236 -0.22 -9.23 -8.57
N ARG A 237 0.25 -8.13 -9.17
CA ARG A 237 -0.10 -7.82 -10.57
C ARG A 237 0.76 -8.67 -11.51
N CYS A 238 0.60 -10.00 -11.45
CA CYS A 238 0.65 -10.79 -12.68
C CYS A 238 -0.74 -10.69 -13.31
N ASN A 239 -0.77 -10.22 -14.54
CA ASN A 239 -1.97 -10.05 -15.34
C ASN A 239 -2.48 -11.44 -15.77
N TRP A 240 -3.13 -12.18 -14.85
CA TRP A 240 -4.06 -13.24 -15.24
C TRP A 240 -5.40 -12.60 -15.57
N ARG A 241 -5.41 -11.68 -16.55
CA ARG A 241 -6.64 -11.36 -17.26
C ARG A 241 -6.84 -12.49 -18.25
N SER A 242 -8.05 -13.01 -18.29
CA SER A 242 -8.58 -14.04 -19.19
C SER A 242 -7.98 -13.98 -20.60
N TYR A 243 -6.81 -14.54 -20.73
CA TYR A 243 -6.40 -15.30 -21.88
C TYR A 243 -6.15 -16.67 -21.27
N GLY A 244 -6.78 -17.69 -21.86
CA GLY A 244 -6.18 -19.01 -21.74
C GLY A 244 -4.69 -18.91 -22.08
N ILE A 245 -3.95 -19.97 -21.78
CA ILE A 245 -2.73 -20.24 -22.51
C ILE A 245 -3.03 -19.88 -23.98
N LEU A 246 -2.41 -18.81 -24.48
CA LEU A 246 -2.55 -18.41 -25.87
C LEU A 246 -1.68 -19.42 -26.63
N LEU A 247 -2.24 -20.62 -26.76
CA LEU A 247 -1.92 -21.56 -27.82
C LEU A 247 -2.35 -20.84 -29.09
N ASN A 248 -1.41 -20.15 -29.74
CA ASN A 248 -1.53 -20.06 -31.18
C ASN A 248 -1.38 -21.49 -31.69
N LEU A 249 -2.51 -22.10 -32.05
CA LEU A 249 -2.60 -23.24 -32.95
C LEU A 249 -2.25 -22.77 -34.37
#